data_AF-A0A2V2UGR4-F1
#
_entry.id   AF-A0A2V2UGR4-F1
#
_cell.length_a   1.000
_cell.length_b   1.000
_cell.length_c   1.000
_cell.angle_alpha   90.00
_cell.angle_beta   90.00
_cell.angle_gamma   90.00
#
_symmetry.space_group_name_H-M   'P 1'
#
loop_
_entity.id
_entity.type
_entity.pdbx_description
1 polymer ?
#
loop_
_entity_poly.entity_id
_entity_poly.type
_entity_poly.pdbx_seq_one_letter_code
_entity_poly.pdbx_strand_id
1 'polypeptide(L)' 'MTGDYSIITIKRLFTLSGNVCAFPNCNTDMIGENFIIVGQICHIEEKETSARFNSNRTEGQRSSFDNLILLCPTHR' A
#
# COMPACT_ATOMS: atom_id res chain seq x y z
N MET A 1 -9.72 -6.87 7.67
CA MET A 1 -9.74 -6.54 6.23
C MET A 1 -9.82 -5.04 6.12
N THR A 2 -8.72 -4.47 5.68
CA THR A 2 -8.33 -3.06 5.70
C THR A 2 -8.94 -2.30 4.53
N GLY A 3 -9.66 -1.21 4.81
CA GLY A 3 -10.04 -0.14 3.88
C GLY A 3 -10.88 -0.56 2.67
N ASP A 4 -12.02 0.09 2.43
CA ASP A 4 -12.80 -0.08 1.20
C ASP A 4 -12.05 0.50 -0.01
N TYR A 5 -11.05 -0.21 -0.51
CA TYR A 5 -10.37 0.13 -1.75
C TYR A 5 -11.14 -0.44 -2.94
N SER A 6 -11.23 0.35 -4.02
CA SER A 6 -11.81 -0.17 -5.26
C SER A 6 -10.97 -1.33 -5.82
N ILE A 7 -11.62 -2.27 -6.50
CA ILE A 7 -10.94 -3.38 -7.20
C ILE A 7 -9.91 -2.83 -8.21
N ILE A 8 -10.19 -1.68 -8.84
CA ILE A 8 -9.27 -1.03 -9.78
C ILE A 8 -8.00 -0.59 -9.05
N THR A 9 -8.13 0.01 -7.87
CA THR A 9 -6.99 0.43 -7.02
C THR A 9 -6.12 -0.76 -6.63
N ILE A 10 -6.75 -1.84 -6.15
CA ILE A 10 -6.04 -3.06 -5.75
C ILE A 10 -5.30 -3.66 -6.95
N LYS A 11 -5.98 -3.82 -8.10
CA LYS A 11 -5.35 -4.34 -9.33
C LYS A 11 -4.17 -3.50 -9.77
N ARG A 12 -4.30 -2.17 -9.76
CA ARG A 12 -3.20 -1.26 -10.14
C ARG A 12 -2.00 -1.42 -9.20
N LEU A 13 -2.21 -1.45 -7.88
CA LEU A 13 -1.13 -1.60 -6.90
C LEU A 13 -0.36 -2.91 -7.11
N PHE A 14 -1.07 -4.04 -7.17
CA PHE A 14 -0.43 -5.35 -7.36
C PHE A 14 0.24 -5.48 -8.72
N THR A 15 -0.38 -4.98 -9.80
CA THR A 15 0.20 -5.06 -11.16
C THR A 15 1.48 -4.22 -11.27
N LEU A 16 1.47 -3.00 -10.71
CA LEU A 16 2.60 -2.08 -10.80
C LEU A 16 3.74 -2.45 -9.83
N SER A 17 3.47 -3.21 -8.77
CA SER A 17 4.50 -3.70 -7.84
C SER A 17 5.50 -4.66 -8.49
N GLY A 18 5.16 -5.28 -9.62
CA GLY A 18 5.99 -6.33 -10.22
C GLY A 18 6.18 -7.55 -9.31
N ASN A 19 5.22 -7.81 -8.42
CA ASN A 19 5.31 -8.81 -7.35
C ASN A 19 6.39 -8.54 -6.29
N VAL A 20 6.97 -7.35 -6.22
CA VAL A 20 8.05 -7.03 -5.27
C VAL A 20 7.61 -5.95 -4.29
N CYS A 21 8.11 -6.03 -3.05
CA CYS A 21 7.92 -5.01 -2.03
C CYS A 21 8.40 -3.64 -2.53
N ALA A 22 7.60 -2.59 -2.35
CA ALA A 22 7.98 -1.24 -2.76
C ALA A 22 9.00 -0.57 -1.81
N PHE A 23 9.41 -1.22 -0.70
CA PHE A 23 10.41 -0.68 0.20
C PHE A 23 11.81 -0.70 -0.46
N PRO A 24 12.60 0.39 -0.39
CA PRO A 24 13.93 0.43 -1.00
C PRO A 24 14.82 -0.73 -0.56
N ASN A 25 15.48 -1.39 -1.52
CA ASN A 25 16.37 -2.53 -1.30
C ASN A 25 15.70 -3.79 -0.72
N CYS A 26 14.36 -3.89 -0.75
CA CYS A 26 13.64 -5.10 -0.38
C CYS A 26 13.21 -5.88 -1.63
N ASN A 27 13.60 -7.15 -1.72
CA ASN A 27 13.24 -8.04 -2.84
C ASN A 27 12.22 -9.11 -2.42
N THR A 28 11.45 -8.88 -1.34
CA THR A 28 10.45 -9.84 -0.88
C THR A 28 9.28 -9.89 -1.85
N ASP A 29 8.87 -11.10 -2.24
CA ASP A 29 7.72 -11.33 -3.10
C ASP A 29 6.39 -10.99 -2.39
N MET A 30 5.43 -10.44 -3.13
CA MET A 30 4.08 -10.13 -2.65
C MET A 30 3.15 -11.36 -2.63
N ILE A 31 3.60 -12.45 -3.23
CA ILE A 31 2.98 -13.77 -3.23
C ILE A 31 3.96 -14.73 -2.57
N GLY A 32 3.57 -15.30 -1.43
CA GLY A 32 4.35 -16.28 -0.69
C GLY A 32 4.07 -17.72 -1.12
N GLU A 33 4.43 -18.66 -0.25
CA GLU A 33 4.17 -20.09 -0.46
C GLU A 33 2.67 -20.36 -0.70
N ASN A 34 2.38 -21.41 -1.50
CA ASN A 34 1.03 -21.81 -1.88
C ASN A 34 0.20 -20.69 -2.53
N PHE A 35 0.85 -19.73 -3.20
CA PHE A 35 0.21 -18.59 -3.87
C PHE A 35 -0.58 -17.67 -2.93
N ILE A 36 -0.22 -17.64 -1.65
CA ILE A 36 -0.87 -16.78 -0.67
C ILE A 36 -0.39 -15.35 -0.86
N ILE A 37 -1.32 -14.40 -0.98
CA ILE A 37 -0.99 -12.97 -1.04
C ILE A 37 -0.49 -12.53 0.34
N VAL A 38 0.76 -12.08 0.40
CA VAL A 38 1.39 -11.54 1.62
C VAL A 38 1.56 -10.02 1.58
N GLY A 39 1.47 -9.41 0.40
CA GLY A 39 1.54 -7.96 0.24
C GLY A 39 0.40 -7.23 0.95
N GLN A 40 0.73 -6.12 1.61
CA GLN A 40 -0.19 -5.30 2.38
C GLN A 40 -0.23 -3.89 1.81
N ILE A 41 -1.44 -3.35 1.66
CA ILE A 41 -1.67 -1.99 1.20
C ILE A 41 -1.54 -1.05 2.41
N CYS A 42 -0.51 -0.21 2.38
CA CYS A 42 -0.22 0.79 3.40
C CYS A 42 -0.47 2.21 2.86
N HIS A 43 -0.69 3.15 3.78
CA HIS A 43 -0.80 4.56 3.44
C HIS A 43 0.58 5.24 3.53
N ILE A 44 0.92 6.07 2.54
CA ILE A 44 2.16 6.85 2.54
C ILE A 44 2.04 7.99 3.56
N GLU A 45 0.95 8.75 3.46
CA GLU A 45 0.57 9.82 4.39
C GLU A 45 -0.60 9.37 5.29
N GLU A 46 -0.55 9.77 6.56
CA GLU A 46 -1.50 9.36 7.60
C GLU A 46 -2.38 10.54 8.10
N LYS A 47 -3.30 10.25 9.04
CA LYS A 47 -4.23 11.25 9.61
C LYS A 47 -3.51 12.34 10.41
N GLU A 48 -4.24 13.41 10.75
CA GLU A 48 -3.81 14.62 11.48
C GLU A 48 -2.93 14.37 12.71
N THR A 49 -3.08 13.23 13.36
CA THR A 49 -2.32 12.87 14.57
C THR A 49 -1.01 12.14 14.30
N SER A 50 -0.60 12.00 13.05
CA SER A 50 0.61 11.28 12.64
C SER A 50 1.75 12.23 12.25
N ALA A 51 3.00 11.77 12.40
CA ALA A 51 4.18 12.48 11.90
C ALA A 51 4.22 12.61 10.36
N ARG A 52 3.29 11.96 9.65
CA ARG A 52 3.18 11.94 8.18
C ARG A 52 1.94 12.68 7.69
N PHE A 53 1.37 13.54 8.53
CA PHE A 53 0.21 14.33 8.16
C PHE A 53 0.59 15.43 7.16
N ASN A 54 -0.17 15.51 6.07
CA ASN A 54 -0.07 16.58 5.08
C ASN A 54 -1.35 17.42 5.13
N SER A 55 -1.24 18.65 5.63
CA SER A 55 -2.37 19.58 5.81
C SER A 55 -3.02 20.02 4.49
N ASN A 56 -2.37 19.77 3.35
CA ASN A 56 -2.91 20.10 2.02
C ASN A 56 -3.77 18.97 1.42
N ARG A 57 -3.84 17.78 2.04
CA ARG A 57 -4.60 16.64 1.52
C ARG A 57 -5.99 16.52 2.12
N THR A 58 -6.99 16.33 1.26
CA THR A 58 -8.40 16.16 1.66
C THR A 58 -8.71 14.72 2.10
N GLU A 59 -9.75 14.53 2.93
CA GLU A 59 -10.21 13.22 3.44
C GLU A 59 -10.41 12.19 2.31
N GLY A 60 -11.00 12.61 1.17
CA GLY A 60 -11.25 11.76 0.01
C GLY A 60 -10.00 11.33 -0.76
N GLN A 61 -8.87 12.02 -0.58
CA GLN A 61 -7.59 11.66 -1.19
C GLN A 61 -6.77 10.68 -0.35
N ARG A 62 -7.19 10.38 0.89
CA ARG A 62 -6.47 9.45 1.78
C ARG A 62 -6.38 8.04 1.21
N SER A 63 -7.46 7.54 0.62
CA SER A 63 -7.50 6.22 -0.03
C SER A 63 -7.23 6.28 -1.54
N SER A 64 -6.76 7.43 -2.05
CA SER A 64 -6.38 7.55 -3.45
C SER A 64 -5.18 6.67 -3.75
N PHE A 65 -5.12 6.12 -4.96
CA PHE A 65 -4.00 5.28 -5.41
C PHE A 65 -2.63 5.95 -5.14
N ASP A 66 -2.55 7.27 -5.32
CA ASP A 66 -1.31 8.05 -5.13
C ASP A 66 -0.90 8.21 -3.65
N ASN A 67 -1.73 7.78 -2.70
CA ASN A 67 -1.39 7.70 -1.28
C ASN A 67 -1.14 6.27 -0.80
N LEU A 68 -1.19 5.28 -1.68
CA LEU A 68 -1.09 3.88 -1.31
C LEU A 68 0.21 3.29 -1.81
N ILE A 69 0.76 2.38 -1.02
CA ILE A 69 1.98 1.64 -1.33
C ILE A 69 1.80 0.18 -0.94
N LEU A 70 2.39 -0.73 -1.71
CA LEU A 70 2.34 -2.16 -1.44
C LEU A 70 3.65 -2.62 -0.79
N LEU A 71 3.55 -3.14 0.43
CA LEU A 71 4.71 -3.54 1.25
C LEU A 71 4.58 -4.98 1.73
N CYS A 72 5.71 -5.65 1.97
CA CYS A 72 5.71 -6.95 2.63
C CYS A 72 5.40 -6.79 4.14
N PRO A 73 5.02 -7.88 4.84
CA PRO A 73 4.66 -7.82 6.25
C PRO A 73 5.74 -7.25 7.18
N THR A 74 7.01 -7.26 6.78
CA THR A 74 8.15 -6.74 7.55
C THR A 74 8.35 -5.23 7.43
N HIS A 75 7.72 -4.55 6.47
CA HIS A 75 7.91 -3.12 6.20
C HIS A 75 6.62 -2.29 6.30
N ARG A 76 5.50 -2.90 6.70
CA ARG A 76 4.17 -2.27 6.72
C ARG A 76 4.08 -1.05 7.64
#